data_AF-A0A2E8KN17-F1
#
_entry.id   AF-A0A2E8KN17-F1
#
_cell.length_a   1.000
_cell.length_b   1.000
_cell.length_c   1.000
_cell.angle_alpha   90.00
_cell.angle_beta   90.00
_cell.angle_gamma   90.00
#
_symmetry.space_group_name_H-M   'P 1'
#
loop_
_entity.id
_entity.type
_entity.pdbx_description
1 polymer ?
#
loop_
_entity_poly.entity_id
_entity_poly.type
_entity_poly.pdbx_seq_one_letter_code
_entity_poly.pdbx_strand_id
1 'polypeptide(L)'
;MNLPSKQQFFEYMSETFGYEFGCERSYELLKDVIREANRNPENLKEFVELKELSRSDSEIYRNYLAEKGIEKTPSEVREHFATIEYGLLFISENE
;
A
#
# COMPACT_ATOMS: atom_id res chain seq x y z
N MET A 1 11.21 12.06 9.02
CA MET A 1 10.28 10.99 9.46
C MET A 1 11.05 9.70 9.63
N ASN A 2 10.81 8.96 10.71
CA ASN A 2 11.29 7.59 10.86
C ASN A 2 10.36 6.66 10.08
N LEU A 3 10.87 5.56 9.52
CA LEU A 3 10.03 4.55 8.88
C LEU A 3 9.36 3.66 9.95
N PRO A 4 8.14 3.16 9.73
CA PRO A 4 7.56 2.12 10.57
C PRO A 4 8.45 0.89 10.56
N SER A 5 8.58 0.22 11.70
CA SER A 5 9.35 -1.03 11.76
C SER A 5 8.64 -2.13 10.96
N LYS A 6 9.43 -3.08 10.44
CA LYS A 6 8.91 -4.26 9.72
C LYS A 6 7.89 -5.03 10.56
N GLN A 7 8.14 -5.15 11.86
CA GLN A 7 7.24 -5.84 12.79
C GLN A 7 5.89 -5.11 12.91
N GLN A 8 5.91 -3.80 13.13
CA GLN A 8 4.68 -2.99 13.23
C GLN A 8 3.82 -3.09 11.96
N PHE A 9 4.47 -3.06 10.79
CA PHE A 9 3.78 -3.20 9.52
C PHE A 9 3.17 -4.61 9.36
N PHE A 10 3.91 -5.67 9.67
CA PHE A 10 3.42 -7.04 9.53
C PHE A 10 2.30 -7.37 10.52
N GLU A 11 2.38 -6.87 11.75
CA GLU A 11 1.31 -6.99 12.74
C GLU A 11 0.03 -6.31 12.24
N TYR A 12 0.11 -5.05 11.78
CA TYR A 12 -1.02 -4.33 11.21
C TYR A 12 -1.68 -5.09 10.05
N MET A 13 -0.88 -5.58 9.11
CA MET A 13 -1.39 -6.32 7.96
C MET A 13 -2.02 -7.65 8.38
N SER A 14 -1.41 -8.36 9.33
CA SER A 14 -1.94 -9.63 9.82
C SER A 14 -3.28 -9.46 10.52
N GLU A 15 -3.43 -8.41 11.33
CA GLU A 15 -4.70 -8.04 11.97
C GLU A 15 -5.75 -7.61 10.93
N THR A 16 -5.34 -6.85 9.91
CA THR A 16 -6.24 -6.37 8.84
C THR A 16 -6.85 -7.51 8.04
N PHE A 17 -6.06 -8.54 7.72
CA PHE A 17 -6.50 -9.62 6.83
C PHE A 17 -6.87 -10.93 7.54
N GLY A 18 -6.59 -11.06 8.84
CA GLY A 18 -6.92 -12.24 9.64
C GLY A 18 -6.05 -13.47 9.34
N TYR A 19 -4.86 -13.28 8.78
CA TYR A 19 -3.86 -14.33 8.56
C TYR A 19 -2.45 -13.79 8.80
N GLU A 20 -1.48 -14.69 9.00
CA GLU A 20 -0.07 -14.32 9.18
C GLU A 20 0.48 -13.69 7.89
N PHE A 21 0.72 -12.38 7.94
CA PHE A 21 1.28 -11.60 6.84
C PHE A 21 2.77 -11.37 7.03
N GLY A 22 3.58 -11.78 6.04
CA GLY A 22 5.04 -11.69 6.09
C GLY A 22 5.70 -11.30 4.77
N CYS A 23 4.99 -10.59 3.89
CA CYS A 23 5.49 -10.28 2.55
C CYS A 23 6.58 -9.18 2.58
N GLU A 24 7.84 -9.57 2.36
CA GLU A 24 8.95 -8.61 2.31
C GLU A 24 8.81 -7.58 1.18
N ARG A 25 8.29 -7.99 0.03
CA ARG A 25 8.07 -7.09 -1.11
C ARG A 25 7.07 -5.98 -0.76
N SER A 26 6.07 -6.26 0.05
CA SER A 26 5.13 -5.25 0.53
C SER A 26 5.80 -4.29 1.51
N TYR A 27 6.77 -4.74 2.31
CA TYR A 27 7.53 -3.82 3.16
C TYR A 27 8.49 -2.93 2.35
N GLU A 28 9.08 -3.43 1.26
CA GLU A 28 9.81 -2.59 0.31
C GLU A 28 8.91 -1.53 -0.32
N LEU A 29 7.72 -1.93 -0.77
CA LEU A 29 6.71 -1.01 -1.31
C LEU A 29 6.33 0.08 -0.30
N LEU A 30 6.12 -0.28 0.97
CA LEU A 30 5.81 0.69 2.03
C LEU A 30 6.89 1.78 2.14
N LYS A 31 8.16 1.38 2.10
CA LYS A 31 9.27 2.33 2.18
C LYS A 31 9.31 3.25 0.97
N ASP A 32 9.01 2.73 -0.22
CA ASP A 32 8.94 3.52 -1.45
C ASP A 32 7.78 4.51 -1.40
N VAL A 33 6.60 4.10 -0.95
CA VAL A 33 5.43 4.99 -0.76
C VAL A 33 5.77 6.13 0.21
N ILE A 34 6.32 5.81 1.38
CA ILE A 34 6.66 6.84 2.37
C ILE A 34 7.72 7.79 1.83
N ARG A 35 8.71 7.26 1.11
CA ARG A 35 9.79 8.07 0.51
C ARG A 35 9.28 8.98 -0.61
N GLU A 36 8.42 8.48 -1.49
CA GLU A 36 7.85 9.27 -2.60
C GLU A 36 6.94 10.37 -2.07
N ALA A 37 6.05 10.05 -1.13
CA ALA A 37 5.18 11.03 -0.51
C ALA A 37 5.94 12.15 0.23
N ASN A 38 7.07 11.82 0.88
CA ASN A 38 7.95 12.83 1.50
C ASN A 38 8.68 13.71 0.46
N ARG A 39 8.96 13.20 -0.74
CA ARG A 39 9.69 13.92 -1.79
C ARG A 39 8.76 14.78 -2.64
N ASN A 40 7.57 14.27 -2.93
CA ASN A 40 6.56 14.87 -3.78
C ASN A 40 5.20 14.76 -3.07
N PRO A 41 4.86 15.71 -2.19
CA PRO A 41 3.57 15.71 -1.52
C PRO A 41 2.39 15.87 -2.50
N GLU A 42 2.62 16.28 -3.76
CA GLU A 42 1.59 16.24 -4.80
C GLU A 42 1.24 14.80 -5.25
N ASN A 43 2.17 13.85 -5.16
CA ASN A 43 1.88 12.43 -5.46
C ASN A 43 0.95 11.82 -4.41
N LEU A 44 0.89 12.37 -3.18
CA LEU A 44 -0.09 11.96 -2.18
C LEU A 44 -1.53 12.12 -2.69
N LYS A 45 -1.82 13.12 -3.55
CA LYS A 45 -3.15 13.28 -4.14
C LYS A 45 -3.51 12.10 -5.05
N GLU A 46 -2.61 11.66 -5.93
CA GLU A 46 -2.85 10.51 -6.80
C GLU A 46 -3.09 9.22 -5.97
N PHE A 47 -2.39 9.06 -4.84
CA PHE A 47 -2.60 7.92 -3.94
C PHE A 47 -3.86 8.02 -3.08
N VAL A 48 -4.30 9.23 -2.73
CA VAL A 48 -5.58 9.46 -2.04
C VAL A 48 -6.75 9.25 -3.01
N GLU A 49 -6.62 9.63 -4.28
CA GLU A 49 -7.59 9.30 -5.33
C GLU A 49 -7.70 7.78 -5.54
N LEU A 50 -6.58 7.05 -5.41
CA LEU A 50 -6.57 5.57 -5.38
C LEU A 50 -7.28 4.96 -4.16
N LYS A 51 -7.38 5.68 -3.04
CA LYS A 51 -8.12 5.25 -1.84
C LYS A 51 -9.64 5.42 -1.99
N GLU A 52 -10.11 6.39 -2.78
CA GLU A 52 -11.53 6.57 -3.08
C GLU A 52 -12.08 5.54 -4.08
N LEU A 53 -11.18 4.86 -4.78
CA LEU A 53 -11.47 3.83 -5.77
C LEU A 53 -11.84 2.49 -5.07
N SER A 54 -13.17 2.30 -4.89
CA SER A 54 -13.84 1.16 -4.25
C SER A 54 -13.62 -0.22 -4.94
N ARG A 55 -14.34 -1.28 -4.51
CA ARG A 55 -14.21 -2.67 -5.02
C ARG A 55 -14.09 -2.83 -6.56
N SER A 56 -14.78 -2.00 -7.34
CA SER A 56 -14.72 -1.99 -8.81
C SER A 56 -13.30 -1.69 -9.34
N ASP A 57 -12.51 -0.97 -8.56
CA ASP A 57 -11.19 -0.48 -8.94
C ASP A 57 -10.08 -1.46 -8.60
N SER A 58 -10.35 -2.43 -7.71
CA SER A 58 -9.42 -3.54 -7.51
C SER A 58 -9.26 -4.37 -8.79
N GLU A 59 -10.32 -4.53 -9.59
CA GLU A 59 -10.27 -5.22 -10.88
C GLU A 59 -9.59 -4.36 -11.95
N ILE A 60 -9.90 -3.06 -12.00
CA ILE A 60 -9.26 -2.10 -12.92
C ILE A 60 -7.76 -2.01 -12.63
N TYR A 61 -7.38 -1.92 -11.35
CA TYR A 61 -5.99 -1.86 -10.92
C TYR A 61 -5.26 -3.18 -11.14
N ARG A 62 -5.92 -4.32 -10.92
CA ARG A 62 -5.38 -5.63 -11.30
C ARG A 62 -5.11 -5.69 -12.80
N ASN A 63 -6.04 -5.20 -13.62
CA ASN A 63 -5.89 -5.17 -15.07
C ASN A 63 -4.74 -4.23 -15.49
N TYR A 64 -4.64 -3.05 -14.88
CA TYR A 64 -3.52 -2.12 -15.09
C TYR A 64 -2.16 -2.74 -14.72
N LEU A 65 -2.08 -3.44 -13.59
CA LEU A 65 -0.87 -4.17 -13.20
C LEU A 65 -0.55 -5.29 -14.19
N ALA A 66 -1.56 -6.04 -14.64
CA ALA A 66 -1.41 -7.09 -15.64
C ALA A 66 -0.94 -6.54 -17.01
N GLU A 67 -1.44 -5.39 -17.45
CA GLU A 67 -0.97 -4.67 -18.65
C GLU A 67 0.51 -4.28 -18.56
N LYS A 68 1.01 -4.06 -17.34
CA LYS A 68 2.43 -3.81 -17.05
C LYS A 68 3.24 -5.09 -16.83
N GLY A 69 2.65 -6.26 -17.05
CA GLY A 69 3.27 -7.57 -16.86
C GLY A 69 3.37 -8.03 -15.41
N ILE A 70 2.61 -7.41 -14.50
CA ILE A 70 2.57 -7.75 -13.07
C ILE A 70 1.21 -8.38 -12.77
N GLU A 71 1.13 -9.70 -12.87
CA GLU A 71 -0.07 -10.43 -12.46
C GLU A 71 -0.16 -10.49 -10.93
N LYS A 72 -1.33 -10.14 -10.39
CA LYS A 72 -1.66 -10.26 -8.96
C LYS A 72 -3.03 -10.91 -8.79
N THR A 73 -3.14 -11.78 -7.81
CA THR A 73 -4.41 -12.31 -7.32
C THR A 73 -5.23 -11.21 -6.66
N PRO A 74 -6.56 -11.37 -6.51
CA PRO A 74 -7.39 -10.41 -5.78
C PRO A 74 -6.89 -10.14 -4.36
N SER A 75 -6.33 -11.15 -3.68
CA SER A 75 -5.76 -10.98 -2.34
C SER A 75 -4.50 -10.12 -2.36
N GLU A 76 -3.56 -10.39 -3.28
CA GLU A 76 -2.34 -9.59 -3.42
C GLU A 76 -2.62 -8.15 -3.84
N VAL A 77 -3.68 -7.90 -4.61
CA VAL A 77 -4.14 -6.55 -4.92
C VAL A 77 -4.62 -5.84 -3.66
N ARG A 78 -5.43 -6.51 -2.82
CA ARG A 78 -5.88 -5.92 -1.54
C ARG A 78 -4.72 -5.63 -0.60
N GLU A 79 -3.75 -6.54 -0.49
CA GLU A 79 -2.54 -6.33 0.31
C GLU A 79 -1.72 -5.15 -0.21
N HIS A 80 -1.63 -5.00 -1.53
CA HIS A 80 -0.95 -3.87 -2.17
C HIS A 80 -1.60 -2.53 -1.80
N PHE A 81 -2.93 -2.44 -1.88
CA PHE A 81 -3.67 -1.25 -1.46
C PHE A 81 -3.51 -0.97 0.03
N ALA A 82 -3.68 -1.97 0.88
CA ALA A 82 -3.52 -1.79 2.34
C ALA A 82 -2.11 -1.34 2.71
N THR A 83 -1.08 -1.77 1.97
CA THR A 83 0.30 -1.31 2.14
C THR A 83 0.44 0.19 1.84
N ILE A 84 -0.16 0.64 0.73
CA ILE A 84 -0.18 2.06 0.35
C ILE A 84 -0.93 2.86 1.41
N GLU A 85 -2.13 2.43 1.79
CA GLU A 85 -2.96 3.09 2.80
C GLU A 85 -2.24 3.24 4.14
N TYR A 86 -1.55 2.19 4.60
CA TYR A 86 -0.75 2.23 5.81
C TYR A 86 0.38 3.27 5.72
N GLY A 87 1.09 3.33 4.59
CA GLY A 87 2.13 4.34 4.35
C GLY A 87 1.61 5.77 4.40
N LEU A 88 0.43 6.02 3.81
CA LEU A 88 -0.22 7.33 3.84
C LEU A 88 -0.69 7.71 5.25
N LEU A 89 -1.34 6.79 5.95
CA LEU A 89 -1.78 6.99 7.34
C LEU A 89 -0.59 7.34 8.23
N PHE A 90 0.49 6.57 8.11
CA PHE A 90 1.71 6.78 8.88
C PHE A 90 2.28 8.19 8.67
N ILE A 91 2.27 8.70 7.44
CA ILE A 91 2.69 10.07 7.16
C ILE A 91 1.76 11.07 7.83
N SER A 92 0.44 10.91 7.63
CA SER A 92 -0.55 11.84 8.21
C SER A 92 -0.53 11.90 9.73
N GLU A 93 -0.19 10.81 10.41
CA GLU A 93 -0.12 10.75 11.88
C GLU A 93 1.22 11.24 12.45
N ASN A 94 2.25 11.37 11.62
CA ASN A 94 3.60 11.78 12.02
C ASN A 94 4.05 13.12 11.39
N GLU A 95 3.12 13.86 10.76
CA GLU A 95 3.27 15.24 10.29
C GLU A 95 3.12 16.26 11.43
#